data_AF-A0AAV6H710-F1
#
_entry.id   AF-A0AAV6H710-F1
#
_cell.length_a   1.000
_cell.length_b   1.000
_cell.length_c   1.000
_cell.angle_alpha   90.00
_cell.angle_beta   90.00
_cell.angle_gamma   90.00
#
_symmetry.space_group_name_H-M   'P 1'
#
loop_
_entity.id
_entity.type
_entity.pdbx_description
1 polymer ?
#
loop_
_entity_poly.entity_id
_entity_poly.type
_entity_poly.pdbx_seq_one_letter_code
_entity_poly.pdbx_strand_id
1 'polypeptide(L)'
;MKSLEAADFHSRYITTVVQRIFYNVNRSWTGKITCPELCKSSFLQNVALLEEEEDVNQLTEYFSYEHFYVIYCKFWELDTDHDLFIDQKDLARHNDHAISNRMMERIFSGAVTRDRRVHKEGRLTYADFVWFIISEEDKRTETSIEYWFRCMDLDGDGVLSMYELQYFYEEQCQKLETMAIEPLPFQDCLCQMLDLVRPEVEGKITLRDLKRCKMSHIFFDTFFNIDKYLDHEQRDPFSVVRDGETEGQDISDWERYAAEEYDILVAEETANEQYHDGGVFYTYEDVLEPMEQHGSGLQGEKRHFFNIPNPHCNLDLEEYEYEDNFE
;
A
#
# COMPACT_ATOMS: atom_id res chain seq x y z
N MET A 1 -12.71 -15.30 -23.31
CA MET A 1 -12.20 -13.96 -22.96
C MET A 1 -12.54 -13.64 -21.50
N LYS A 2 -13.82 -13.68 -21.07
CA LYS A 2 -14.21 -13.58 -19.63
C LYS A 2 -13.56 -14.59 -18.67
N SER A 3 -13.16 -15.78 -19.15
CA SER A 3 -12.52 -16.81 -18.32
C SER A 3 -11.03 -16.60 -18.06
N LEU A 4 -10.33 -15.80 -18.88
CA LEU A 4 -8.93 -15.45 -18.60
C LEU A 4 -8.86 -14.34 -17.54
N GLU A 5 -9.74 -13.34 -17.63
CA GLU A 5 -9.81 -12.23 -16.67
C GLU A 5 -10.10 -12.71 -15.24
N ALA A 6 -10.98 -13.70 -15.07
CA ALA A 6 -11.25 -14.31 -13.76
C ALA A 6 -10.04 -15.10 -13.22
N ALA A 7 -9.28 -15.76 -14.09
CA ALA A 7 -8.07 -16.51 -13.69
C ALA A 7 -6.93 -15.57 -13.28
N ASP A 8 -6.78 -14.45 -13.99
CA ASP A 8 -5.80 -13.41 -13.66
C ASP A 8 -6.14 -12.76 -12.32
N PHE A 9 -7.41 -12.44 -12.08
CA PHE A 9 -7.87 -11.87 -10.81
C PHE A 9 -7.69 -12.84 -9.63
N HIS A 10 -8.01 -14.11 -9.83
CA HIS A 10 -7.77 -15.16 -8.83
C HIS A 10 -6.29 -15.31 -8.48
N SER A 11 -5.40 -15.30 -9.48
CA SER A 11 -3.94 -15.33 -9.27
C SER A 11 -3.44 -14.11 -8.49
N ARG A 12 -4.01 -12.92 -8.74
CA ARG A 12 -3.68 -11.69 -8.02
C ARG A 12 -4.14 -11.74 -6.57
N TYR A 13 -5.36 -12.23 -6.30
CA TYR A 13 -5.84 -12.45 -4.94
C TYR A 13 -4.91 -13.38 -4.16
N ILE A 14 -4.57 -14.54 -4.72
CA ILE A 14 -3.62 -15.48 -4.09
C ILE A 14 -2.29 -14.80 -3.82
N THR A 15 -1.76 -14.06 -4.80
CA THR A 15 -0.49 -13.35 -4.65
C THR A 15 -0.54 -12.37 -3.48
N THR A 16 -1.61 -11.59 -3.37
CA THR A 16 -1.82 -10.62 -2.29
C THR A 16 -1.93 -11.30 -0.94
N VAL A 17 -2.76 -12.33 -0.81
CA VAL A 17 -2.88 -13.11 0.44
C VAL A 17 -1.52 -13.69 0.84
N VAL A 18 -0.76 -14.27 -0.09
CA VAL A 18 0.59 -14.78 0.19
C VAL A 18 1.51 -13.64 0.67
N GLN A 19 1.51 -12.48 0.01
CA GLN A 19 2.33 -11.35 0.46
C GLN A 19 1.95 -10.91 1.87
N ARG A 20 0.65 -10.79 2.18
CA ARG A 20 0.16 -10.42 3.53
C ARG A 20 0.55 -11.45 4.60
N ILE A 21 0.50 -12.74 4.27
CA ILE A 21 1.00 -13.80 5.15
C ILE A 21 2.51 -13.59 5.43
N PHE A 22 3.33 -13.39 4.40
CA PHE A 22 4.77 -13.16 4.64
C PHE A 22 5.04 -11.85 5.38
N TYR A 23 4.26 -10.80 5.11
CA TYR A 23 4.36 -9.50 5.77
C TYR A 23 4.12 -9.60 7.29
N ASN A 24 3.08 -10.35 7.68
CA ASN A 24 2.68 -10.50 9.08
C ASN A 24 3.45 -11.62 9.81
N VAL A 25 3.79 -12.72 9.12
CA VAL A 25 4.35 -13.92 9.76
C VAL A 25 5.88 -13.98 9.65
N ASN A 26 6.47 -13.66 8.51
CA ASN A 26 7.92 -13.83 8.28
C ASN A 26 8.74 -12.64 8.81
N ARG A 27 8.72 -12.45 10.13
CA ARG A 27 9.42 -11.36 10.84
C ARG A 27 10.95 -11.38 10.63
N SER A 28 11.52 -12.50 10.19
CA SER A 28 12.96 -12.60 9.88
C SER A 28 13.37 -12.04 8.51
N TRP A 29 12.42 -11.66 7.64
CA TRP A 29 12.68 -11.21 6.26
C TRP A 29 13.40 -12.22 5.37
N THR A 30 13.52 -13.48 5.81
CA THR A 30 14.27 -14.53 5.10
C THR A 30 13.58 -15.08 3.86
N GLY A 31 12.29 -14.79 3.69
CA GLY A 31 11.44 -15.41 2.68
C GLY A 31 11.10 -16.86 2.96
N LYS A 32 11.36 -17.35 4.18
CA LYS A 32 11.06 -18.70 4.63
C LYS A 32 10.40 -18.66 6.00
N ILE A 33 9.10 -18.91 6.04
CA ILE A 33 8.35 -18.98 7.31
C ILE A 33 8.80 -20.23 8.06
N THR A 34 9.29 -20.03 9.28
CA THR A 34 9.70 -21.10 10.20
C THR A 34 8.56 -21.48 11.14
N CYS A 35 8.59 -22.69 11.73
CA CYS A 35 7.58 -23.09 12.71
C CYS A 35 7.46 -22.10 13.89
N PRO A 36 8.55 -21.57 14.48
CA PRO A 36 8.44 -20.58 15.54
C PRO A 36 7.78 -19.26 15.10
N GLU A 37 7.98 -18.81 13.86
CA GLU A 37 7.29 -17.63 13.31
C GLU A 37 5.79 -17.92 13.15
N LEU A 38 5.45 -19.06 12.55
CA LEU A 38 4.07 -19.50 12.37
C LEU A 38 3.33 -19.68 13.70
N CYS A 39 3.98 -20.26 14.72
CA CYS A 39 3.38 -20.44 16.04
C CYS A 39 3.18 -19.13 16.81
N LYS A 40 3.91 -18.06 16.45
CA LYS A 40 3.78 -16.74 17.09
C LYS A 40 2.77 -15.83 16.39
N SER A 41 2.36 -16.17 15.17
CA SER A 41 1.34 -15.44 14.44
C SER A 41 -0.07 -15.96 14.73
N SER A 42 -1.05 -15.22 14.25
CA SER A 42 -2.49 -15.52 14.25
C SER A 42 -2.93 -16.32 13.00
N PHE A 43 -2.00 -16.74 12.13
CA PHE A 43 -2.34 -17.26 10.81
C PHE A 43 -3.16 -18.56 10.88
N LEU A 44 -2.75 -19.52 11.73
CA LEU A 44 -3.49 -20.79 11.85
C LEU A 44 -4.87 -20.61 12.50
N GLN A 45 -5.00 -19.63 13.40
CA GLN A 45 -6.30 -19.25 13.97
C GLN A 45 -7.22 -18.68 12.88
N ASN A 46 -6.70 -17.77 12.03
CA ASN A 46 -7.44 -17.23 10.90
C ASN A 46 -7.82 -18.32 9.87
N VAL A 47 -6.96 -19.32 9.65
CA VAL A 47 -7.29 -20.47 8.79
C VAL A 47 -8.46 -21.29 9.37
N ALA A 48 -8.50 -21.50 10.68
CA ALA A 48 -9.63 -22.20 11.31
C ALA A 48 -10.95 -21.41 11.19
N LEU A 49 -10.88 -20.08 11.29
CA LEU A 49 -12.05 -19.21 11.16
C LEU A 49 -12.63 -19.18 9.74
N LEU A 50 -11.88 -19.57 8.70
CA LEU A 50 -12.40 -19.61 7.32
C LEU A 50 -13.59 -20.57 7.13
N GLU A 51 -13.72 -21.59 7.98
CA GLU A 51 -14.86 -22.52 7.95
C GLU A 51 -16.06 -21.99 8.74
N GLU A 52 -15.86 -21.00 9.62
CA GLU A 52 -16.87 -20.45 10.53
C GLU A 52 -17.44 -19.11 10.04
N GLU A 53 -16.60 -18.25 9.47
CA GLU A 53 -16.99 -16.91 8.99
C GLU A 53 -17.50 -16.98 7.54
N GLU A 54 -18.79 -16.68 7.34
CA GLU A 54 -19.41 -16.68 6.01
C GLU A 54 -18.92 -15.51 5.13
N ASP A 55 -18.52 -14.40 5.75
CA ASP A 55 -18.00 -13.22 5.08
C ASP A 55 -16.47 -13.12 5.27
N VAL A 56 -15.73 -13.43 4.20
CA VAL A 56 -14.26 -13.40 4.20
C VAL A 56 -13.69 -12.01 4.51
N ASN A 57 -14.47 -10.93 4.32
CA ASN A 57 -14.03 -9.57 4.62
C ASN A 57 -13.92 -9.30 6.12
N GLN A 58 -14.56 -10.09 6.98
CA GLN A 58 -14.35 -10.06 8.44
C GLN A 58 -12.96 -10.58 8.84
N LEU A 59 -12.31 -11.38 7.99
CA LEU A 59 -10.95 -11.90 8.21
C LEU A 59 -9.90 -10.92 7.67
N THR A 60 -9.87 -9.75 8.30
CA THR A 60 -9.10 -8.58 7.84
C THR A 60 -7.60 -8.83 7.78
N GLU A 61 -7.02 -9.66 8.65
CA GLU A 61 -5.56 -9.84 8.79
C GLU A 61 -4.88 -10.42 7.53
N TYR A 62 -5.55 -11.33 6.81
CA TYR A 62 -4.95 -12.06 5.68
C TYR A 62 -5.87 -12.16 4.47
N PHE A 63 -7.14 -12.50 4.67
CA PHE A 63 -7.99 -13.06 3.62
C PHE A 63 -9.01 -12.09 3.02
N SER A 64 -9.28 -10.96 3.69
CA SER A 64 -10.23 -9.93 3.20
C SER A 64 -10.06 -9.63 1.72
N TYR A 65 -11.15 -9.78 0.98
CA TYR A 65 -11.21 -9.55 -0.45
C TYR A 65 -11.29 -8.04 -0.76
N GLU A 66 -11.95 -7.27 0.09
CA GLU A 66 -11.97 -5.79 0.03
C GLU A 66 -10.55 -5.22 0.08
N HIS A 67 -9.73 -5.68 1.02
CA HIS A 67 -8.34 -5.25 1.12
C HIS A 67 -7.55 -5.57 -0.15
N PHE A 68 -7.74 -6.76 -0.71
CA PHE A 68 -7.11 -7.12 -1.97
C PHE A 68 -7.58 -6.23 -3.12
N TYR A 69 -8.88 -5.95 -3.20
CA TYR A 69 -9.46 -5.14 -4.25
C TYR A 69 -8.85 -3.74 -4.28
N VAL A 70 -8.73 -3.09 -3.11
CA VAL A 70 -8.07 -1.79 -2.97
C VAL A 70 -6.62 -1.84 -3.45
N ILE A 71 -5.83 -2.81 -2.97
CA ILE A 71 -4.42 -2.98 -3.39
C ILE A 71 -4.33 -3.15 -4.91
N TYR A 72 -5.20 -3.97 -5.50
CA TYR A 72 -5.20 -4.23 -6.93
C TYR A 72 -5.57 -2.99 -7.74
N CYS A 73 -6.62 -2.26 -7.36
CA CYS A 73 -7.04 -1.03 -8.03
C CYS A 73 -5.94 0.04 -7.98
N LYS A 74 -5.33 0.26 -6.81
CA LYS A 74 -4.21 1.20 -6.67
C LYS A 74 -3.00 0.82 -7.53
N PHE A 75 -2.69 -0.47 -7.65
CA PHE A 75 -1.64 -0.91 -8.58
C PHE A 75 -2.03 -0.64 -10.04
N TRP A 76 -3.27 -0.97 -10.42
CA TRP A 76 -3.78 -0.84 -11.78
C TRP A 76 -3.81 0.62 -12.26
N GLU A 77 -4.09 1.57 -11.37
CA GLU A 77 -4.02 3.01 -11.65
C GLU A 77 -2.62 3.47 -12.06
N LEU A 78 -1.57 2.82 -11.53
CA LEU A 78 -0.18 3.16 -11.80
C LEU A 78 0.35 2.43 -13.05
N ASP A 79 0.03 1.13 -13.20
CA ASP A 79 0.43 0.27 -14.33
C ASP A 79 -0.41 0.55 -15.59
N THR A 80 -0.18 1.70 -16.20
CA THR A 80 -0.97 2.20 -17.34
C THR A 80 -0.72 1.47 -18.65
N ASP A 81 0.43 0.82 -18.82
CA ASP A 81 0.76 0.00 -19.98
C ASP A 81 0.47 -1.50 -19.76
N HIS A 82 0.01 -1.86 -18.57
CA HIS A 82 -0.47 -3.19 -18.19
C HIS A 82 0.62 -4.26 -18.36
N ASP A 83 1.87 -3.91 -18.09
CA ASP A 83 3.02 -4.82 -18.17
C ASP A 83 3.25 -5.61 -16.86
N LEU A 84 2.45 -5.29 -15.82
CA LEU A 84 2.48 -5.88 -14.47
C LEU A 84 3.72 -5.48 -13.65
N PHE A 85 4.38 -4.40 -14.06
CA PHE A 85 5.43 -3.73 -13.34
C PHE A 85 5.08 -2.25 -13.17
N ILE A 86 5.73 -1.62 -12.19
CA ILE A 86 5.71 -0.17 -12.04
C ILE A 86 7.14 0.33 -11.92
N ASP A 87 7.47 1.37 -12.67
CA ASP A 87 8.75 2.06 -12.56
C ASP A 87 8.69 3.18 -11.50
N GLN A 88 9.81 3.87 -11.30
CA GLN A 88 9.88 4.95 -10.32
C GLN A 88 8.93 6.12 -10.62
N LYS A 89 8.67 6.42 -11.90
CA LYS A 89 7.76 7.49 -12.31
C LYS A 89 6.31 7.08 -12.10
N ASP A 90 6.00 5.82 -12.34
CA ASP A 90 4.69 5.26 -12.04
C ASP A 90 4.39 5.39 -10.56
N LEU A 91 5.28 4.86 -9.71
CA LEU A 91 5.09 4.91 -8.27
C LEU A 91 5.09 6.35 -7.74
N ALA A 92 5.81 7.29 -8.36
CA ALA A 92 5.80 8.69 -7.93
C ALA A 92 4.42 9.36 -8.08
N ARG A 93 3.54 8.86 -8.97
CA ARG A 93 2.17 9.36 -9.12
C ARG A 93 1.24 8.92 -7.99
N HIS A 94 1.64 7.94 -7.18
CA HIS A 94 0.88 7.53 -6.01
C HIS A 94 0.78 8.68 -5.00
N ASN A 95 -0.45 8.98 -4.55
CA ASN A 95 -0.77 10.08 -3.63
C ASN A 95 -0.11 11.40 -4.05
N ASP A 96 -0.25 11.80 -5.32
CA ASP A 96 0.20 13.11 -5.85
C ASP A 96 1.65 13.50 -5.52
N HIS A 97 2.59 12.54 -5.59
CA HIS A 97 4.00 12.74 -5.26
C HIS A 97 4.26 13.04 -3.77
N ALA A 98 3.44 12.51 -2.85
CA ALA A 98 3.62 12.64 -1.40
C ALA A 98 5.03 12.21 -0.94
N ILE A 99 5.47 11.03 -1.38
CA ILE A 99 6.77 10.46 -1.00
C ILE A 99 7.92 11.18 -1.73
N SER A 100 9.03 11.46 -1.04
CA SER A 100 10.21 12.13 -1.61
C SER A 100 10.93 11.27 -2.67
N ASN A 101 11.53 11.88 -3.69
CA ASN A 101 12.22 11.13 -4.75
C ASN A 101 13.42 10.36 -4.20
N ARG A 102 14.15 10.92 -3.22
CA ARG A 102 15.22 10.21 -2.51
C ARG A 102 14.68 8.94 -1.87
N MET A 103 13.52 8.97 -1.23
CA MET A 103 12.91 7.76 -0.65
C MET A 103 12.46 6.78 -1.74
N MET A 104 11.90 7.28 -2.84
CA MET A 104 11.55 6.45 -4.00
C MET A 104 12.76 5.70 -4.55
N GLU A 105 13.90 6.36 -4.74
CA GLU A 105 15.14 5.70 -5.17
C GLU A 105 15.56 4.56 -4.22
N ARG A 106 15.32 4.71 -2.92
CA ARG A 106 15.62 3.67 -1.92
C ARG A 106 14.73 2.44 -2.04
N ILE A 107 13.46 2.60 -2.36
CA ILE A 107 12.55 1.47 -2.62
C ILE A 107 13.08 0.61 -3.78
N PHE A 108 13.56 1.26 -4.85
CA PHE A 108 14.11 0.59 -6.04
C PHE A 108 15.57 0.14 -5.88
N SER A 109 16.25 0.51 -4.78
CA SER A 109 17.67 0.19 -4.55
C SER A 109 17.95 -1.28 -4.19
N GLY A 110 16.91 -2.05 -3.86
CA GLY A 110 17.05 -3.39 -3.30
C GLY A 110 17.08 -3.45 -1.77
N ALA A 111 16.85 -2.32 -1.08
CA ALA A 111 16.78 -2.26 0.38
C ALA A 111 15.63 -3.13 0.97
N VAL A 112 14.51 -3.18 0.24
CA VAL A 112 13.26 -3.80 0.67
C VAL A 112 12.72 -4.86 -0.29
N THR A 113 13.38 -5.06 -1.43
CA THR A 113 12.96 -6.07 -2.42
C THR A 113 13.79 -7.34 -2.28
N ARG A 114 13.12 -8.49 -2.34
CA ARG A 114 13.77 -9.81 -2.21
C ARG A 114 14.51 -10.20 -3.48
N ASP A 115 14.00 -9.80 -4.64
CA ASP A 115 14.62 -10.11 -5.93
C ASP A 115 15.60 -9.01 -6.32
N ARG A 116 16.87 -9.40 -6.48
CA ARG A 116 17.94 -8.51 -6.96
C ARG A 116 17.69 -7.98 -8.37
N ARG A 117 16.70 -8.51 -9.10
CA ARG A 117 16.27 -8.02 -10.42
C ARG A 117 15.67 -6.61 -10.34
N VAL A 118 14.97 -6.26 -9.27
CA VAL A 118 14.38 -4.91 -9.11
C VAL A 118 15.45 -3.83 -9.27
N HIS A 119 16.58 -3.97 -8.57
CA HIS A 119 17.68 -3.01 -8.65
C HIS A 119 18.29 -2.90 -10.06
N LYS A 120 18.30 -4.00 -10.81
CA LYS A 120 18.88 -4.03 -12.17
C LYS A 120 17.94 -3.48 -13.23
N GLU A 121 16.64 -3.70 -13.05
CA GLU A 121 15.62 -3.39 -14.06
C GLU A 121 14.85 -2.10 -13.75
N GLY A 122 14.99 -1.54 -12.55
CA GLY A 122 14.35 -0.29 -12.14
C GLY A 122 12.83 -0.38 -12.07
N ARG A 123 12.29 -1.58 -11.83
CA ARG A 123 10.86 -1.89 -11.87
C ARG A 123 10.46 -2.80 -10.70
N LEU A 124 9.31 -2.50 -10.09
CA LEU A 124 8.71 -3.30 -9.02
C LEU A 124 7.63 -4.21 -9.59
N THR A 125 7.52 -5.42 -9.04
CA THR A 125 6.39 -6.31 -9.36
C THR A 125 5.16 -5.94 -8.54
N TYR A 126 3.99 -6.45 -8.93
CA TYR A 126 2.78 -6.39 -8.08
C TYR A 126 3.03 -6.88 -6.64
N ALA A 127 3.84 -7.94 -6.47
CA ALA A 127 4.16 -8.46 -5.14
C ALA A 127 4.97 -7.44 -4.33
N ASP A 128 5.93 -6.75 -4.94
CA ASP A 128 6.69 -5.70 -4.26
C ASP A 128 5.79 -4.49 -3.93
N PHE A 129 4.86 -4.14 -4.82
CA PHE A 129 3.88 -3.07 -4.57
C PHE A 129 2.96 -3.38 -3.38
N VAL A 130 2.53 -4.63 -3.19
CA VAL A 130 1.74 -5.02 -2.01
C VAL A 130 2.49 -4.70 -0.71
N TRP A 131 3.80 -4.97 -0.65
CA TRP A 131 4.62 -4.61 0.52
C TRP A 131 4.73 -3.10 0.69
N PHE A 132 4.93 -2.37 -0.42
CA PHE A 132 4.99 -0.91 -0.41
C PHE A 132 3.71 -0.30 0.15
N ILE A 133 2.54 -0.61 -0.42
CA ILE A 133 1.29 0.07 -0.06
C ILE A 133 0.88 -0.21 1.38
N ILE A 134 1.04 -1.45 1.86
CA ILE A 134 0.75 -1.79 3.27
C ILE A 134 1.72 -1.06 4.20
N SER A 135 3.00 -0.95 3.82
CA SER A 135 3.99 -0.23 4.63
C SER A 135 3.75 1.28 4.63
N GLU A 136 3.31 1.85 3.52
CA GLU A 136 3.08 3.29 3.38
C GLU A 136 1.85 3.74 4.18
N GLU A 137 0.78 2.96 4.13
CA GLU A 137 -0.49 3.32 4.76
C GLU A 137 -0.51 3.04 6.27
N ASP A 138 0.25 2.05 6.76
CA ASP A 138 0.42 1.83 8.20
C ASP A 138 1.90 1.74 8.62
N LYS A 139 2.45 2.91 8.99
CA LYS A 139 3.82 3.08 9.51
C LYS A 139 3.98 2.77 11.00
N ARG A 140 2.94 2.25 11.66
CA ARG A 140 2.97 1.83 13.07
C ARG A 140 3.32 0.36 13.22
N THR A 141 2.99 -0.46 12.22
CA THR A 141 3.29 -1.90 12.26
C THR A 141 4.80 -2.16 12.33
N GLU A 142 5.21 -3.20 13.05
CA GLU A 142 6.62 -3.53 13.16
C GLU A 142 7.29 -3.82 11.80
N THR A 143 6.55 -4.41 10.84
CA THR A 143 7.04 -4.68 9.49
C THR A 143 7.29 -3.40 8.72
N SER A 144 6.36 -2.44 8.81
CA SER A 144 6.53 -1.15 8.14
C SER A 144 7.70 -0.37 8.72
N ILE A 145 7.87 -0.39 10.04
CA ILE A 145 9.04 0.24 10.70
C ILE A 145 10.34 -0.36 10.15
N GLU A 146 10.40 -1.68 9.99
CA GLU A 146 11.56 -2.37 9.39
C GLU A 146 11.75 -2.00 7.91
N TYR A 147 10.66 -1.90 7.15
CA TYR A 147 10.66 -1.51 5.73
C TYR A 147 11.29 -0.13 5.56
N TRP A 148 10.78 0.89 6.26
CA TRP A 148 11.25 2.26 6.14
C TRP A 148 12.63 2.47 6.74
N PHE A 149 12.95 1.78 7.85
CA PHE A 149 14.29 1.82 8.40
C PHE A 149 15.34 1.31 7.40
N ARG A 150 15.07 0.19 6.72
CA ARG A 150 15.98 -0.34 5.67
C ARG A 150 16.17 0.64 4.51
N CYS A 151 15.11 1.38 4.15
CA CYS A 151 15.23 2.41 3.12
C CYS A 151 16.06 3.60 3.60
N MET A 152 15.89 4.05 4.84
CA MET A 152 16.59 5.21 5.40
C MET A 152 18.05 4.93 5.78
N ASP A 153 18.37 3.70 6.17
CA ASP A 153 19.72 3.22 6.45
C ASP A 153 20.47 3.05 5.10
N LEU A 154 21.19 4.10 4.70
CA LEU A 154 21.84 4.20 3.40
C LEU A 154 23.05 3.27 3.30
N ASP A 155 23.83 3.17 4.39
CA ASP A 155 25.04 2.36 4.44
C ASP A 155 24.83 0.96 5.02
N GLY A 156 23.68 0.70 5.64
CA GLY A 156 23.29 -0.61 6.16
C GLY A 156 23.97 -0.97 7.48
N ASP A 157 24.44 0.02 8.25
CA ASP A 157 25.15 -0.20 9.52
C ASP A 157 24.21 -0.46 10.71
N GLY A 158 22.89 -0.29 10.52
CA GLY A 158 21.86 -0.49 11.53
C GLY A 158 21.58 0.73 12.42
N VAL A 159 22.08 1.91 12.05
CA VAL A 159 21.90 3.18 12.77
C VAL A 159 21.59 4.31 11.79
N LEU A 160 20.52 5.07 12.04
CA LEU A 160 20.29 6.30 11.29
C LEU A 160 21.17 7.43 11.84
N SER A 161 22.18 7.77 11.05
CA SER A 161 23.13 8.86 11.31
C SER A 161 22.51 10.22 11.00
N MET A 162 23.08 11.29 11.56
CA MET A 162 22.67 12.67 11.24
C MET A 162 22.79 12.99 9.75
N TYR A 163 23.77 12.38 9.06
CA TYR A 163 23.95 12.57 7.63
C TYR A 163 22.77 12.01 6.84
N GLU A 164 22.31 10.80 7.15
CA GLU A 164 21.18 10.17 6.47
C GLU A 164 19.87 10.91 6.75
N LEU A 165 19.64 11.33 8.00
CA LEU A 165 18.49 12.14 8.37
C LEU A 165 18.48 13.47 7.61
N GLN A 166 19.62 14.16 7.56
CA GLN A 166 19.73 15.40 6.80
C GLN A 166 19.51 15.16 5.31
N TYR A 167 20.03 14.05 4.77
CA TYR A 167 19.84 13.68 3.38
C TYR A 167 18.35 13.54 3.03
N PHE A 168 17.51 12.89 3.82
CA PHE A 168 16.07 12.86 3.48
C PHE A 168 15.39 14.21 3.74
N TYR A 169 15.73 14.86 4.85
CA TYR A 169 15.08 16.12 5.24
C TYR A 169 15.33 17.28 4.28
N GLU A 170 16.51 17.33 3.63
CA GLU A 170 16.82 18.35 2.63
C GLU A 170 15.80 18.39 1.47
N GLU A 171 15.31 17.23 1.03
CA GLU A 171 14.28 17.19 -0.02
C GLU A 171 12.90 17.59 0.53
N GLN A 172 12.59 17.22 1.77
CA GLN A 172 11.35 17.69 2.43
C GLN A 172 11.32 19.21 2.55
N CYS A 173 12.44 19.85 2.91
CA CYS A 173 12.53 21.31 2.94
C CYS A 173 12.24 21.91 1.57
N GLN A 174 12.81 21.35 0.50
CA GLN A 174 12.56 21.83 -0.87
C GLN A 174 11.08 21.71 -1.25
N LYS A 175 10.41 20.60 -0.90
CA LYS A 175 8.97 20.43 -1.12
C LYS A 175 8.15 21.46 -0.34
N LEU A 176 8.42 21.66 0.95
CA LEU A 176 7.76 22.68 1.78
C LEU A 176 7.91 24.08 1.19
N GLU A 177 9.10 24.45 0.74
CA GLU A 177 9.37 25.72 0.09
C GLU A 177 8.56 25.91 -1.20
N THR A 178 8.37 24.85 -2.00
CA THR A 178 7.53 24.91 -3.21
C THR A 178 6.05 25.18 -2.90
N MET A 179 5.61 24.81 -1.69
CA MET A 179 4.27 25.09 -1.15
C MET A 179 4.20 26.42 -0.40
N ALA A 180 5.27 27.23 -0.42
CA ALA A 180 5.43 28.48 0.32
C ALA A 180 5.31 28.32 1.85
N ILE A 181 5.70 27.15 2.37
CA ILE A 181 5.80 26.86 3.81
C ILE A 181 7.28 26.96 4.19
N GLU A 182 7.59 27.73 5.23
CA GLU A 182 8.97 27.84 5.74
C GLU A 182 9.32 26.57 6.54
N PRO A 183 10.30 25.76 6.08
CA PRO A 183 10.67 24.55 6.78
C PRO A 183 11.44 24.86 8.07
N LEU A 184 11.28 24.00 9.07
CA LEU A 184 12.06 24.08 10.30
C LEU A 184 13.55 23.82 10.00
N PRO A 185 14.51 24.55 10.59
CA PRO A 185 15.92 24.24 10.43
C PRO A 185 16.24 22.81 10.88
N PHE A 186 17.11 22.11 10.14
CA PHE A 186 17.41 20.69 10.41
C PHE A 186 17.85 20.43 11.86
N GLN A 187 18.59 21.34 12.49
CA GLN A 187 19.03 21.19 13.88
C GLN A 187 17.85 21.17 14.87
N ASP A 188 16.83 22.00 14.62
CA ASP A 188 15.64 22.06 15.47
C ASP A 188 14.74 20.84 15.22
N CYS A 189 14.58 20.43 13.95
CA CYS A 189 13.90 19.20 13.57
C CYS A 189 14.56 17.97 14.22
N LEU A 190 15.89 17.87 14.14
CA LEU A 190 16.66 16.78 14.74
C LEU A 190 16.45 16.72 16.26
N CYS A 191 16.47 17.86 16.95
CA CYS A 191 16.17 17.91 18.39
C CYS A 191 14.77 17.35 18.69
N GLN A 192 13.74 17.78 17.95
CA GLN A 192 12.38 17.28 18.12
C GLN A 192 12.29 15.76 17.87
N MET A 193 12.94 15.27 16.82
CA MET A 193 12.96 13.84 16.50
C MET A 193 13.71 13.01 17.54
N LEU A 194 14.79 13.53 18.13
CA LEU A 194 15.51 12.86 19.22
C LEU A 194 14.67 12.81 20.50
N ASP A 195 13.91 13.87 20.82
CA ASP A 195 12.99 13.89 21.96
C ASP A 195 11.79 12.96 21.77
N LEU A 196 11.33 12.81 20.53
CA LEU A 196 10.26 11.89 20.13
C LEU A 196 10.72 10.44 20.22
N VAL A 197 11.89 10.10 19.65
CA VAL A 197 12.39 8.73 19.57
C VAL A 197 13.04 8.28 20.88
N ARG A 198 13.72 9.19 21.58
CA ARG A 198 14.53 8.96 22.79
C ARG A 198 15.45 7.74 22.62
N PRO A 199 16.46 7.83 21.74
CA PRO A 199 17.34 6.70 21.47
C PRO A 199 18.11 6.27 22.71
N GLU A 200 18.43 4.98 22.81
CA GLU A 200 19.22 4.43 23.94
C GLU A 200 20.64 5.01 23.98
N VAL A 201 21.20 5.32 22.81
CA VAL A 201 22.49 6.00 22.66
C VAL A 201 22.27 7.34 21.98
N GLU A 202 22.74 8.40 22.61
CA GLU A 202 22.59 9.77 22.12
C GLU A 202 23.14 9.93 20.69
N GLY A 203 22.34 10.54 19.81
CA GLY A 203 22.70 10.76 18.41
C GLY A 203 22.72 9.52 17.51
N LYS A 204 22.27 8.35 18.00
CA LYS A 204 22.20 7.10 17.23
C LYS A 204 20.81 6.48 17.30
N ILE A 205 20.01 6.66 16.24
CA ILE A 205 18.67 6.10 16.18
C ILE A 205 18.73 4.70 15.57
N THR A 206 18.39 3.68 16.36
CA THR A 206 18.32 2.29 15.88
C THR A 206 16.89 1.88 15.54
N LEU A 207 16.73 0.80 14.78
CA LEU A 207 15.43 0.17 14.54
C LEU A 207 14.70 -0.15 15.86
N ARG A 208 15.45 -0.57 16.89
CA ARG A 208 14.89 -0.88 18.21
C ARG A 208 14.30 0.35 18.88
N ASP A 209 14.94 1.51 18.71
CA ASP A 209 14.44 2.77 19.28
C ASP A 209 13.13 3.18 18.61
N LEU A 210 13.03 3.09 17.28
CA LEU A 210 11.80 3.41 16.55
C LEU A 210 10.64 2.46 16.90
N LYS A 211 10.91 1.16 17.04
CA LYS A 211 9.90 0.20 17.52
C LYS A 211 9.43 0.48 18.96
N ARG A 212 10.32 1.01 19.80
CA ARG A 212 10.02 1.33 21.21
C ARG A 212 9.25 2.62 21.37
N CYS A 213 9.50 3.65 20.54
CA CYS A 213 8.96 4.99 20.77
C CYS A 213 7.46 5.11 20.47
N LYS A 214 6.86 4.17 19.72
CA LYS A 214 5.44 4.15 19.31
C LYS A 214 4.99 5.33 18.44
N MET A 215 5.89 6.27 18.15
CA MET A 215 5.66 7.42 17.28
C MET A 215 6.50 7.35 16.00
N SER A 216 6.88 6.14 15.55
CA SER A 216 7.69 5.93 14.35
C SER A 216 7.04 6.49 13.08
N HIS A 217 5.72 6.44 12.98
CA HIS A 217 4.96 6.98 11.85
C HIS A 217 5.20 8.49 11.68
N ILE A 218 5.12 9.27 12.75
CA ILE A 218 5.45 10.71 12.74
C ILE A 218 6.89 10.93 12.30
N PHE A 219 7.83 10.19 12.91
CA PHE A 219 9.25 10.27 12.56
C PHE A 219 9.47 10.04 11.06
N PHE A 220 8.90 8.99 10.49
CA PHE A 220 9.04 8.68 9.07
C PHE A 220 8.40 9.75 8.16
N ASP A 221 7.17 10.16 8.46
CA ASP A 221 6.46 11.16 7.66
C ASP A 221 7.24 12.50 7.63
N THR A 222 7.82 12.94 8.76
CA THR A 222 8.70 14.12 8.83
C THR A 222 9.84 14.09 7.82
N PHE A 223 10.44 12.93 7.58
CA PHE A 223 11.62 12.82 6.70
C PHE A 223 11.29 12.57 5.24
N PHE A 224 10.12 12.04 4.88
CA PHE A 224 9.87 11.69 3.47
C PHE A 224 8.43 11.69 2.97
N ASN A 225 7.40 11.92 3.80
CA ASN A 225 6.01 12.03 3.33
C ASN A 225 5.45 13.41 3.67
N ILE A 226 5.33 14.28 2.67
CA ILE A 226 4.94 15.68 2.88
C ILE A 226 3.48 15.83 3.34
N ASP A 227 2.56 15.05 2.79
CA ASP A 227 1.13 15.21 3.09
C ASP A 227 0.82 14.75 4.50
N LYS A 228 1.29 13.54 4.87
CA LYS A 228 1.11 13.01 6.23
C LYS A 228 1.86 13.85 7.26
N TYR A 229 3.01 14.43 6.91
CA TYR A 229 3.70 15.39 7.77
C TYR A 229 2.84 16.63 8.06
N LEU A 230 2.25 17.24 7.03
CA LEU A 230 1.39 18.41 7.19
C LEU A 230 0.12 18.10 7.99
N ASP A 231 -0.41 16.89 7.88
CA ASP A 231 -1.53 16.43 8.70
C ASP A 231 -1.16 16.34 10.19
N HIS A 232 0.03 15.84 10.51
CA HIS A 232 0.51 15.77 11.90
C HIS A 232 0.73 17.17 12.49
N GLU A 233 1.27 18.12 11.72
CA GLU A 233 1.52 19.50 12.17
C GLU A 233 0.22 20.26 12.48
N GLN A 234 -0.90 19.88 11.84
CA GLN A 234 -2.21 20.48 12.10
C GLN A 234 -2.93 19.87 13.31
N ARG A 235 -2.50 18.68 13.77
CA ARG A 235 -3.11 18.02 14.94
C ARG A 235 -2.69 18.70 16.24
N ASP A 236 -3.61 18.70 17.20
CA ASP A 236 -3.35 19.26 18.51
C ASP A 236 -2.27 18.41 19.25
N PRO A 237 -1.24 19.01 19.85
CA PRO A 237 -0.19 18.25 20.56
C PRO A 237 -0.74 17.31 21.66
N PHE A 238 -1.90 17.62 22.25
CA PHE A 238 -2.56 16.79 23.25
C PHE A 238 -3.32 15.59 22.65
N SER A 239 -3.66 15.57 21.35
CA SER A 239 -4.24 14.40 20.70
C SER A 239 -3.17 13.35 20.42
N VAL A 240 -2.00 13.77 19.95
CA VAL A 240 -0.86 12.87 19.64
C VAL A 240 -0.42 12.06 20.86
N VAL A 241 -0.40 12.67 22.05
CA VAL A 241 -0.03 11.99 23.30
C VAL A 241 -1.08 10.95 23.72
N ARG A 242 -2.37 11.22 23.49
CA ARG A 242 -3.44 10.27 23.82
C ARG A 242 -3.46 9.07 22.87
N ASP A 243 -3.19 9.30 21.59
CA ASP A 243 -3.13 8.23 20.59
C ASP A 243 -2.02 7.23 20.94
N GLY A 244 -0.87 7.71 21.42
CA GLY A 244 0.22 6.83 21.89
C GLY A 244 -0.11 6.00 23.14
N GLU A 245 -1.12 6.39 23.93
CA GLU A 245 -1.56 5.67 25.14
C GLU A 245 -2.71 4.67 24.86
N THR A 246 -3.40 4.79 23.72
CA THR A 246 -4.69 4.09 23.45
C THR A 246 -4.56 2.93 22.44
N GLU A 247 -3.33 2.59 21.98
CA GLU A 247 -2.98 1.62 20.90
C GLU A 247 -3.49 0.15 21.03
N GLY A 248 -4.47 -0.16 21.88
CA GLY A 248 -4.97 -1.53 22.11
C GLY A 248 -6.41 -1.80 21.67
N GLN A 249 -7.16 -0.81 21.18
CA GLN A 249 -8.61 -0.97 20.91
C GLN A 249 -9.10 -0.43 19.55
N ASP A 250 -8.22 0.16 18.75
CA ASP A 250 -8.60 0.81 17.50
C ASP A 250 -8.27 -0.04 16.26
N ILE A 251 -9.13 0.06 15.25
CA ILE A 251 -8.90 -0.40 13.88
C ILE A 251 -7.55 0.14 13.39
N SER A 252 -6.74 -0.71 12.75
CA SER A 252 -5.42 -0.32 12.25
C SER A 252 -5.51 0.76 11.17
N ASP A 253 -4.42 1.51 10.96
CA ASP A 253 -4.40 2.56 9.95
C ASP A 253 -4.60 1.96 8.53
N TRP A 254 -4.07 0.75 8.29
CA TRP A 254 -4.33 -0.01 7.06
C TRP A 254 -5.80 -0.38 6.88
N GLU A 255 -6.44 -0.94 7.91
CA GLU A 255 -7.86 -1.35 7.82
C GLU A 255 -8.77 -0.15 7.60
N ARG A 256 -8.50 0.98 8.25
CA ARG A 256 -9.24 2.23 8.03
C ARG A 256 -9.09 2.71 6.59
N TYR A 257 -7.85 2.79 6.10
CA TYR A 257 -7.56 3.18 4.72
C TYR A 257 -8.26 2.26 3.71
N ALA A 258 -8.15 0.94 3.89
CA ALA A 258 -8.74 -0.02 2.97
C ALA A 258 -10.28 0.06 2.96
N ALA A 259 -10.93 0.25 4.10
CA ALA A 259 -12.37 0.44 4.16
C ALA A 259 -12.81 1.73 3.44
N GLU A 260 -12.15 2.85 3.71
CA GLU A 260 -12.46 4.15 3.09
C GLU A 260 -12.27 4.12 1.56
N GLU A 261 -11.15 3.57 1.09
CA GLU A 261 -10.88 3.44 -0.35
C GLU A 261 -11.82 2.47 -1.05
N TYR A 262 -12.20 1.37 -0.38
CA TYR A 262 -13.17 0.44 -0.94
C TYR A 262 -14.54 1.10 -1.13
N ASP A 263 -15.01 1.86 -0.13
CA ASP A 263 -16.26 2.61 -0.22
C ASP A 263 -16.24 3.63 -1.38
N ILE A 264 -15.12 4.33 -1.58
CA ILE A 264 -14.93 5.26 -2.70
C ILE A 264 -15.02 4.52 -4.03
N LEU A 265 -14.29 3.40 -4.19
CA LEU A 265 -14.28 2.61 -5.43
C LEU A 265 -15.68 2.07 -5.78
N VAL A 266 -16.43 1.59 -4.79
CA VAL A 266 -17.82 1.13 -4.96
C VAL A 266 -18.73 2.29 -5.40
N ALA A 267 -18.58 3.47 -4.78
CA ALA A 267 -19.37 4.65 -5.11
C ALA A 267 -19.08 5.16 -6.53
N GLU A 268 -17.81 5.19 -6.95
CA GLU A 268 -17.40 5.59 -8.29
C GLU A 268 -17.93 4.66 -9.38
N GLU A 269 -17.92 3.34 -9.13
CA GLU A 269 -18.50 2.39 -10.08
C GLU A 269 -20.02 2.56 -10.18
N THR A 270 -20.72 2.67 -9.04
CA THR A 270 -22.17 2.89 -9.02
C THR A 270 -22.58 4.16 -9.78
N ALA A 271 -21.79 5.23 -9.65
CA ALA A 271 -22.01 6.46 -10.41
C ALA A 271 -21.81 6.26 -11.91
N ASN A 272 -20.72 5.59 -12.32
CA ASN A 272 -20.42 5.32 -13.73
C ASN A 272 -21.48 4.44 -14.43
N GLU A 273 -22.09 3.50 -13.69
CA GLU A 273 -23.20 2.68 -14.20
C GLU A 273 -24.47 3.51 -14.46
N GLN A 274 -24.80 4.43 -13.55
CA GLN A 274 -25.96 5.32 -13.71
C GLN A 274 -25.82 6.27 -14.92
N TYR A 275 -24.60 6.71 -15.24
CA TYR A 275 -24.33 7.52 -16.43
C TYR A 275 -24.46 6.72 -17.74
N HIS A 276 -24.20 5.42 -17.73
CA HIS A 276 -24.33 4.57 -18.92
C HIS A 276 -25.76 4.05 -19.16
N ASP A 277 -26.56 3.84 -18.11
CA ASP A 277 -27.97 3.42 -18.25
C ASP A 277 -28.94 4.60 -18.53
N GLY A 278 -28.54 5.84 -18.22
CA GLY A 278 -29.29 7.06 -18.54
C GLY A 278 -29.24 7.52 -20.01
N GLY A 279 -28.58 6.75 -20.88
CA GLY A 279 -28.18 7.15 -22.23
C GLY A 279 -29.09 6.74 -23.39
N VAL A 280 -30.37 6.40 -23.21
CA VAL A 280 -31.30 6.23 -24.35
C VAL A 280 -32.74 6.66 -24.00
N PHE A 281 -33.04 7.95 -24.19
CA PHE A 281 -34.40 8.37 -24.54
C PHE A 281 -34.34 9.44 -25.63
N TYR A 282 -33.93 9.03 -26.85
CA TYR A 282 -34.28 9.77 -28.05
C TYR A 282 -35.66 9.30 -28.50
N THR A 283 -36.69 10.10 -28.21
CA THR A 283 -37.97 9.99 -28.90
C THR A 283 -37.76 10.32 -30.37
N TYR A 284 -37.99 9.32 -31.22
CA TYR A 284 -38.16 9.47 -32.66
C TYR A 284 -39.31 10.43 -32.96
N GLU A 285 -38.99 11.61 -33.48
CA GLU A 285 -39.74 12.36 -34.52
C GLU A 285 -39.12 13.76 -34.67
N ASP A 286 -38.12 13.89 -35.55
CA ASP A 286 -38.24 14.77 -36.73
C ASP A 286 -36.95 14.78 -37.56
N VAL A 287 -37.16 14.84 -38.87
CA VAL A 287 -36.25 14.55 -39.98
C VAL A 287 -35.44 15.79 -40.37
N LEU A 288 -34.15 15.62 -40.73
CA LEU A 288 -33.47 16.09 -41.98
C LEU A 288 -31.93 16.22 -41.81
N GLU A 289 -31.19 15.57 -42.73
CA GLU A 289 -29.71 15.54 -42.88
C GLU A 289 -29.07 16.87 -43.40
N PRO A 290 -27.76 16.92 -43.76
CA PRO A 290 -26.55 16.80 -42.93
C PRO A 290 -25.58 18.00 -43.15
N MET A 291 -24.56 18.20 -42.31
CA MET A 291 -23.25 18.76 -42.74
C MET A 291 -22.15 18.66 -41.67
N GLU A 292 -20.94 18.44 -42.17
CA GLU A 292 -19.66 18.12 -41.50
C GLU A 292 -19.09 19.22 -40.58
N GLN A 293 -18.36 18.84 -39.51
CA GLN A 293 -16.91 19.08 -39.35
C GLN A 293 -16.39 18.81 -37.91
N HIS A 294 -15.38 17.93 -37.85
CA HIS A 294 -14.17 17.95 -37.01
C HIS A 294 -14.25 18.15 -35.49
N GLY A 295 -13.72 17.15 -34.76
CA GLY A 295 -13.30 17.27 -33.37
C GLY A 295 -12.80 15.96 -32.80
N SER A 296 -11.50 15.70 -32.93
CA SER A 296 -10.77 14.56 -32.38
C SER A 296 -10.82 14.53 -30.84
N GLY A 297 -11.21 13.39 -30.26
CA GLY A 297 -11.05 13.08 -28.85
C GLY A 297 -10.89 11.56 -28.67
N LEU A 298 -9.67 11.12 -28.38
CA LEU A 298 -9.37 9.75 -27.96
C LEU A 298 -9.92 9.59 -26.53
N GLN A 299 -11.12 9.01 -26.41
CA GLN A 299 -11.59 8.43 -25.16
C GLN A 299 -11.00 7.01 -25.05
N GLY A 300 -10.04 6.85 -24.14
CA GLY A 300 -9.68 5.52 -23.65
C GLY A 300 -10.87 4.95 -22.89
N GLU A 301 -11.35 3.79 -23.31
CA GLU A 301 -12.41 3.03 -22.62
C GLU A 301 -11.95 2.70 -21.19
N LYS A 302 -12.49 3.38 -20.17
CA LYS A 302 -12.47 2.87 -18.80
C LYS A 302 -13.48 1.72 -18.73
N ARG A 303 -13.02 0.48 -18.56
CA ARG A 303 -13.84 -0.73 -18.54
C ARG A 303 -14.30 -1.08 -17.12
N HIS A 304 -15.55 -1.54 -17.01
CA HIS A 304 -16.29 -1.88 -15.78
C HIS A 304 -15.73 -3.11 -15.05
N PHE A 305 -15.64 -3.09 -13.70
CA PHE A 305 -15.01 -4.16 -12.91
C PHE A 305 -15.98 -5.01 -12.05
N PHE A 306 -17.18 -4.58 -11.68
CA PHE A 306 -18.08 -5.38 -10.81
C PHE A 306 -18.97 -6.39 -11.57
N ASN A 307 -18.74 -6.60 -12.87
CA ASN A 307 -19.40 -7.69 -13.60
C ASN A 307 -18.77 -9.08 -13.36
N ILE A 308 -17.94 -9.23 -12.32
CA ILE A 308 -17.40 -10.51 -11.87
C ILE A 308 -18.37 -11.10 -10.83
N PRO A 309 -18.91 -12.31 -11.04
CA PRO A 309 -19.84 -12.89 -10.08
C PRO A 309 -19.12 -13.11 -8.74
N ASN A 310 -19.66 -12.50 -7.68
CA ASN A 310 -19.39 -12.91 -6.31
C ASN A 310 -19.70 -14.42 -6.22
N PRO A 311 -18.71 -15.31 -5.98
CA PRO A 311 -19.00 -16.72 -5.85
C PRO A 311 -19.64 -16.91 -4.47
N HIS A 312 -20.97 -16.74 -4.42
CA HIS A 312 -21.75 -17.37 -3.37
C HIS A 312 -21.33 -18.83 -3.31
N CYS A 313 -20.85 -19.23 -2.13
CA CYS A 313 -20.42 -20.57 -1.79
C CYS A 313 -21.38 -21.64 -2.34
N ASN A 314 -20.97 -22.30 -3.41
CA ASN A 314 -21.37 -23.65 -3.79
C ASN A 314 -20.34 -24.16 -4.80
N LEU A 315 -19.17 -24.54 -4.28
CA LEU A 315 -18.25 -25.39 -5.01
C LEU A 315 -18.79 -26.82 -4.91
N ASP A 316 -19.50 -27.27 -5.94
CA ASP A 316 -19.68 -28.70 -6.17
C ASP A 316 -18.29 -29.29 -6.40
N LEU A 317 -17.81 -30.05 -5.40
CA LEU A 317 -16.60 -30.85 -5.47
C LEU A 317 -16.85 -32.04 -6.42
N GLU A 318 -16.69 -31.82 -7.72
CA GLU A 318 -16.50 -32.93 -8.64
C GLU A 318 -15.01 -33.34 -8.65
N GLU A 319 -14.81 -34.62 -8.32
CA GLU A 319 -13.57 -35.38 -8.16
C GLU A 319 -12.40 -34.96 -9.06
N TYR A 320 -11.32 -34.47 -8.44
CA TYR A 320 -9.98 -34.53 -9.04
C TYR A 320 -9.38 -35.90 -8.74
N GLU A 321 -9.38 -36.80 -9.73
CA GLU A 321 -8.59 -38.04 -9.69
C GLU A 321 -7.09 -37.70 -9.65
N TYR A 322 -6.43 -38.09 -8.56
CA TYR A 322 -4.98 -38.07 -8.45
C TYR A 322 -4.41 -39.23 -9.29
N GLU A 323 -3.75 -38.91 -10.41
CA GLU A 323 -2.84 -39.86 -11.05
C GLU A 323 -1.51 -39.85 -10.27
N ASP A 324 -1.34 -40.87 -9.43
CA ASP A 324 -0.06 -41.26 -8.84
C ASP A 324 0.96 -41.59 -9.95
N ASN A 325 2.01 -40.79 -10.07
CA ASN A 325 3.22 -41.18 -10.80
C ASN A 325 4.45 -40.94 -9.93
N PHE A 326 4.77 -41.95 -9.12
CA PHE A 326 6.11 -42.19 -8.60
C PHE A 326 6.72 -43.37 -9.36
N GLU A 327 7.70 -43.08 -10.22
CA GLU A 327 8.86 -43.95 -10.49
C GLU A 327 10.14 -43.10 -10.65
#